data_AF-A0A2N6TYS0-F1
#
_entry.id   AF-A0A2N6TYS0-F1
#
_cell.length_a   1.000
_cell.length_b   1.000
_cell.length_c   1.000
_cell.angle_alpha   90.00
_cell.angle_beta   90.00
_cell.angle_gamma   90.00
#
_symmetry.space_group_name_H-M   'P 1'
#
loop_
_entity.id
_entity.type
_entity.pdbx_description
1 polymer ?
#
loop_
_entity_poly.entity_id
_entity_poly.type
_entity_poly.pdbx_seq_one_letter_code
_entity_poly.pdbx_strand_id
1 'polypeptide(L)'
;MSHPPQQPHGQYMPNGRPRPGAPTHVPDAPAFQSQPRFRDYGNPRAYDTSVRPTSGLTAARFGPAQIQRPAQAQPQSAWATQTRRVQQVEQEATKAPTTSILVWIALVMLGFALLLVLGYFFLDFVVTASSSPIWWPVAAFLALMSLIVISLVMLLADRWDPQPIPLLIIAIFWGAAVSAFGSYWINTFNSLIVYAITGSEPITNFFGPVISAPLVEESTKGLGLLLLLILARRYFNGPLDGLIYGALIGGGFAFTENIIYYTRGFEGAGVGGLVFLVMLRGVGNIFGHAIYTSATGIIMGYVARKWGTIPTFIAFIPALIPGMLMHAAWNLSATILPGGLVSLLLMYGTKAVIALVWLIVIGLLVWDESRLTRVRLGDYANQGWLTHEEVNMLATWSGRREGRRWAAQIGAKPIMKRFIRESADLASIRQRLLADGANPKVVETERQLLGRLTSNRQQLLAHAR
;
A
#
# COMPACT_ATOMS: atom_id res chain seq x y z
N MET A 1 -59.60 29.86 -20.39
CA MET A 1 -58.65 28.73 -20.29
C MET A 1 -57.52 29.03 -21.25
N SER A 2 -56.37 29.45 -20.71
CA SER A 2 -55.21 29.95 -21.45
C SER A 2 -54.01 29.02 -21.24
N HIS A 3 -53.37 28.65 -22.35
CA HIS A 3 -52.03 28.06 -22.39
C HIS A 3 -50.93 29.13 -22.18
N PRO A 4 -49.71 28.74 -21.78
CA PRO A 4 -48.66 29.64 -21.31
C PRO A 4 -47.64 30.03 -22.41
N PRO A 5 -46.82 31.08 -22.19
CA PRO A 5 -45.57 31.28 -22.91
C PRO A 5 -44.32 31.04 -22.06
N GLN A 6 -43.28 30.51 -22.71
CA GLN A 6 -41.91 30.29 -22.21
C GLN A 6 -41.12 31.60 -22.04
N GLN A 7 -40.22 31.64 -21.06
CA GLN A 7 -39.28 32.75 -20.79
C GLN A 7 -37.88 32.48 -21.36
N PRO A 8 -37.12 33.51 -21.81
CA PRO A 8 -35.70 33.41 -22.14
C PRO A 8 -34.78 33.93 -21.02
N HIS A 9 -33.60 33.32 -20.95
CA HIS A 9 -32.49 33.62 -20.05
C HIS A 9 -31.85 34.99 -20.32
N GLY A 10 -31.56 35.75 -19.25
CA GLY A 10 -30.96 37.08 -19.32
C GLY A 10 -29.43 37.10 -19.21
N GLN A 11 -28.80 38.00 -19.96
CA GLN A 11 -27.50 38.62 -19.65
C GLN A 11 -27.30 39.97 -20.37
N TYR A 12 -28.35 40.78 -20.46
CA TYR A 12 -28.30 42.14 -21.01
C TYR A 12 -28.92 43.14 -20.02
N MET A 13 -28.38 44.34 -19.92
CA MET A 13 -29.18 45.49 -19.48
C MET A 13 -30.23 45.79 -20.57
N PRO A 14 -31.40 46.35 -20.21
CA PRO A 14 -32.55 46.51 -21.13
C PRO A 14 -32.25 47.30 -22.40
N ASN A 15 -31.12 48.01 -22.45
CA ASN A 15 -30.76 48.94 -23.52
C ASN A 15 -29.56 48.46 -24.36
N GLY A 16 -29.12 47.19 -24.22
CA GLY A 16 -28.22 46.54 -25.18
C GLY A 16 -26.77 47.04 -25.27
N ARG A 17 -26.27 47.85 -24.32
CA ARG A 17 -24.86 48.31 -24.32
C ARG A 17 -23.94 47.44 -23.44
N PRO A 18 -22.72 47.10 -23.88
CA PRO A 18 -21.73 46.38 -23.05
C PRO A 18 -21.24 47.23 -21.86
N ARG A 19 -20.92 46.59 -20.73
CA ARG A 19 -20.26 47.26 -19.58
C ARG A 19 -18.87 47.78 -19.98
N PRO A 20 -18.51 49.04 -19.66
CA PRO A 20 -17.15 49.55 -19.87
C PRO A 20 -16.13 48.73 -19.07
N GLY A 21 -15.12 48.17 -19.73
CA GLY A 21 -14.05 47.36 -19.11
C GLY A 21 -14.10 45.85 -19.41
N ALA A 22 -15.08 45.35 -20.16
CA ALA A 22 -15.07 43.99 -20.68
C ALA A 22 -14.14 43.88 -21.91
N PRO A 23 -13.28 42.86 -22.02
CA PRO A 23 -12.42 42.69 -23.18
C PRO A 23 -13.27 42.58 -24.46
N THR A 24 -12.96 43.43 -25.44
CA THR A 24 -13.59 43.43 -26.76
C THR A 24 -13.29 42.11 -27.45
N HIS A 25 -14.36 41.38 -27.81
CA HIS A 25 -14.27 40.20 -28.65
C HIS A 25 -13.74 40.64 -30.02
N VAL A 26 -12.54 40.18 -30.38
CA VAL A 26 -11.98 40.36 -31.72
C VAL A 26 -12.68 39.35 -32.63
N PRO A 27 -13.53 39.78 -33.59
CA PRO A 27 -14.09 38.87 -34.56
C PRO A 27 -12.93 38.49 -35.49
N ASP A 28 -12.57 37.20 -35.51
CA ASP A 28 -11.45 36.55 -36.22
C ASP A 28 -10.27 36.05 -35.36
N ALA A 29 -10.39 36.03 -34.04
CA ALA A 29 -9.52 35.17 -33.24
C ALA A 29 -9.93 33.69 -33.44
N PRO A 30 -9.01 32.77 -33.80
CA PRO A 30 -9.34 31.34 -33.85
C PRO A 30 -9.91 30.92 -32.50
N ALA A 31 -11.05 30.23 -32.52
CA ALA A 31 -11.76 29.78 -31.33
C ALA A 31 -10.77 29.11 -30.36
N PHE A 32 -10.37 29.83 -29.31
CA PHE A 32 -9.54 29.28 -28.26
C PHE A 32 -10.29 28.08 -27.70
N GLN A 33 -9.63 26.92 -27.76
CA GLN A 33 -10.09 25.64 -27.24
C GLN A 33 -10.97 25.85 -26.00
N SER A 34 -12.24 25.48 -26.11
CA SER A 34 -13.20 25.58 -25.00
C SER A 34 -12.57 24.95 -23.76
N GLN A 35 -12.36 25.76 -22.72
CA GLN A 35 -11.78 25.25 -21.47
C GLN A 35 -12.60 24.04 -20.99
N PRO A 36 -11.95 22.99 -20.47
CA PRO A 36 -12.66 21.83 -19.94
C PRO A 36 -13.69 22.29 -18.92
N ARG A 37 -14.92 21.75 -18.99
CA ARG A 37 -15.94 22.05 -17.99
C ARG A 37 -15.44 21.55 -16.63
N PHE A 38 -15.25 22.47 -15.69
CA PHE A 38 -14.83 22.12 -14.34
C PHE A 38 -15.83 21.13 -13.72
N ARG A 39 -15.32 20.04 -13.16
CA ARG A 39 -16.10 19.07 -12.39
C ARG A 39 -15.48 18.93 -11.01
N ASP A 40 -16.29 19.13 -9.98
CA ASP A 40 -15.90 18.81 -8.62
C ASP A 40 -15.98 17.28 -8.42
N TYR A 41 -14.84 16.68 -8.07
CA TYR A 41 -14.73 15.26 -7.77
C TYR A 41 -14.85 14.96 -6.26
N GLY A 42 -14.92 16.01 -5.42
CA GLY A 42 -15.03 15.95 -3.97
C GLY A 42 -13.73 15.50 -3.30
N ASN A 43 -13.05 16.39 -2.57
CA ASN A 43 -11.85 16.02 -1.82
C ASN A 43 -12.23 15.08 -0.65
N PRO A 44 -11.58 13.92 -0.47
CA PRO A 44 -11.83 13.09 0.69
C PRO A 44 -11.43 13.88 1.96
N ARG A 45 -12.41 14.19 2.83
CA ARG A 45 -12.19 14.96 4.07
C ARG A 45 -11.04 14.41 4.93
N ALA A 46 -10.80 13.09 4.88
CA ALA A 46 -9.73 12.43 5.63
C ALA A 46 -8.32 12.92 5.26
N TYR A 47 -8.11 13.35 4.01
CA TYR A 47 -6.80 13.73 3.44
C TYR A 47 -6.72 15.21 3.06
N ASP A 48 -7.67 16.02 3.53
CA ASP A 48 -7.62 17.44 3.28
C ASP A 48 -6.48 18.10 4.05
N THR A 49 -5.49 18.61 3.32
CA THR A 49 -4.33 19.32 3.86
C THR A 49 -4.56 20.83 3.95
N SER A 50 -5.75 21.33 3.56
CA SER A 50 -6.13 22.74 3.59
C SER A 50 -6.06 23.37 4.99
N VAL A 51 -6.14 22.55 6.05
CA VAL A 51 -6.17 22.97 7.46
C VAL A 51 -4.77 23.02 8.10
N ARG A 52 -3.67 23.15 7.33
CA ARG A 52 -2.36 23.42 7.94
C ARG A 52 -2.38 24.84 8.53
N PRO A 53 -2.17 25.02 9.85
CA PRO A 53 -1.86 26.33 10.39
C PRO A 53 -0.39 26.60 10.07
N THR A 54 -0.09 27.06 8.86
CA THR A 54 1.24 27.55 8.50
C THR A 54 1.18 29.06 8.35
N SER A 55 1.40 29.77 9.46
CA SER A 55 1.80 31.17 9.44
C SER A 55 3.32 31.27 9.17
N GLY A 56 3.73 32.20 8.29
CA GLY A 56 5.14 32.57 8.08
C GLY A 56 5.80 32.07 6.79
N LEU A 57 7.05 32.53 6.55
CA LEU A 57 7.91 32.34 5.36
C LEU A 57 8.07 30.87 4.88
N THR A 58 7.71 29.88 5.69
CA THR A 58 7.65 28.45 5.35
C THR A 58 6.44 28.08 4.48
N ALA A 59 5.35 28.86 4.49
CA ALA A 59 4.16 28.58 3.68
C ALA A 59 4.43 28.61 2.16
N ALA A 60 5.37 29.44 1.70
CA ALA A 60 5.74 29.52 0.29
C ALA A 60 6.61 28.34 -0.19
N ARG A 61 7.40 27.72 0.70
CA ARG A 61 8.23 26.54 0.39
C ARG A 61 7.46 25.22 0.49
N PHE A 62 6.39 25.17 1.28
CA PHE A 62 5.56 23.98 1.49
C PHE A 62 4.11 24.13 0.98
N GLY A 63 3.86 25.15 0.14
CA GLY A 63 2.58 25.32 -0.53
C GLY A 63 2.29 24.15 -1.48
N PRO A 64 1.00 23.82 -1.72
CA PRO A 64 0.64 22.75 -2.63
C PRO A 64 1.19 23.04 -4.03
N ALA A 65 1.88 22.06 -4.63
CA ALA A 65 2.42 22.21 -5.98
C ALA A 65 1.28 22.55 -6.95
N GLN A 66 1.43 23.63 -7.72
CA GLN A 66 0.46 23.99 -8.75
C GLN A 66 0.61 23.05 -9.95
N ILE A 67 -0.52 22.58 -10.49
CA ILE A 67 -0.51 21.79 -11.73
C ILE A 67 -0.21 22.76 -12.88
N GLN A 68 0.90 22.57 -13.57
CA GLN A 68 1.17 23.29 -14.81
C GLN A 68 0.14 22.91 -15.87
N ARG A 69 -0.47 23.91 -16.51
CA ARG A 69 -1.38 23.69 -17.63
C ARG A 69 -0.61 23.19 -18.85
N PRO A 70 -1.20 22.30 -19.67
CA PRO A 70 -0.58 21.92 -20.93
C PRO A 70 -0.55 23.12 -21.88
N ALA A 71 0.43 23.16 -22.78
CA ALA A 71 0.56 24.23 -23.78
C ALA A 71 -0.65 24.29 -24.74
N GLN A 72 -1.38 23.18 -24.90
CA GLN A 72 -2.66 23.07 -25.61
C GLN A 72 -3.59 22.15 -24.81
N ALA A 73 -4.85 22.55 -24.63
CA ALA A 73 -5.85 21.72 -23.98
C ALA A 73 -6.15 20.48 -24.84
N GLN A 74 -6.29 19.32 -24.21
CA GLN A 74 -6.59 18.08 -24.92
C GLN A 74 -8.03 18.12 -25.50
N PRO A 75 -8.25 17.64 -26.72
CA PRO A 75 -9.57 17.68 -27.36
C PRO A 75 -10.59 16.84 -26.60
N GLN A 76 -11.84 17.33 -26.51
CA GLN A 76 -12.94 16.76 -25.72
C GLN A 76 -13.53 15.45 -26.31
N SER A 77 -13.11 15.04 -27.51
CA SER A 77 -13.56 13.78 -28.12
C SER A 77 -12.42 13.10 -28.89
N ALA A 78 -12.36 11.77 -28.83
CA ALA A 78 -11.39 10.97 -29.58
C ALA A 78 -11.54 11.09 -31.12
N TRP A 79 -12.61 11.72 -31.60
CA TRP A 79 -13.01 11.74 -33.00
C TRP A 79 -12.95 13.12 -33.68
N ALA A 80 -12.64 14.18 -32.93
CA ALA A 80 -12.48 15.50 -33.51
C ALA A 80 -11.20 16.15 -32.98
N THR A 81 -10.06 15.86 -33.61
CA THR A 81 -9.18 16.87 -34.23
C THR A 81 -8.05 16.15 -34.98
N GLN A 82 -8.07 16.34 -36.29
CA GLN A 82 -7.14 15.82 -37.29
C GLN A 82 -5.89 16.73 -37.33
N THR A 83 -4.70 16.10 -37.40
CA THR A 83 -3.38 16.63 -37.82
C THR A 83 -2.51 17.49 -36.87
N ARG A 84 -1.18 17.25 -37.02
CA ARG A 84 0.06 17.83 -36.44
C ARG A 84 0.42 17.38 -35.01
N ARG A 85 1.62 16.84 -34.74
CA ARG A 85 2.84 16.62 -35.52
C ARG A 85 3.60 15.46 -34.86
N VAL A 86 3.83 14.38 -35.61
CA VAL A 86 4.82 13.35 -35.29
C VAL A 86 6.17 13.96 -35.63
N GLN A 87 6.95 14.37 -34.63
CA GLN A 87 8.42 14.57 -34.65
C GLN A 87 8.84 15.28 -33.35
N GLN A 88 9.13 14.47 -32.32
CA GLN A 88 10.08 14.71 -31.21
C GLN A 88 9.83 13.73 -30.04
N VAL A 89 9.63 12.44 -30.35
CA VAL A 89 9.75 11.37 -29.34
C VAL A 89 10.59 10.26 -29.93
N GLU A 90 11.78 10.62 -30.40
CA GLU A 90 12.85 9.66 -30.62
C GLU A 90 13.99 10.06 -29.69
N GLN A 91 14.41 9.08 -28.88
CA GLN A 91 15.51 9.14 -27.91
C GLN A 91 15.23 9.76 -26.53
N GLU A 92 14.19 9.28 -25.84
CA GLU A 92 14.44 8.83 -24.47
C GLU A 92 13.99 7.37 -24.39
N ALA A 93 14.97 6.46 -24.46
CA ALA A 93 14.75 5.10 -24.01
C ALA A 93 14.12 5.20 -22.63
N THR A 94 12.87 4.77 -22.51
CA THR A 94 12.16 4.76 -21.24
C THR A 94 13.00 3.95 -20.27
N LYS A 95 13.81 4.61 -19.43
CA LYS A 95 14.46 3.94 -18.31
C LYS A 95 13.32 3.30 -17.54
N ALA A 96 13.30 1.97 -17.55
CA ALA A 96 12.37 1.20 -16.72
C ALA A 96 12.43 1.81 -15.31
N PRO A 97 11.31 1.85 -14.56
CA PRO A 97 11.34 2.32 -13.18
C PRO A 97 12.32 1.42 -12.41
N THR A 98 13.57 1.86 -12.30
CA THR A 98 14.63 1.11 -11.66
C THR A 98 14.34 1.21 -10.18
N THR A 99 13.97 0.09 -9.57
CA THR A 99 14.18 -0.07 -8.14
C THR A 99 15.63 0.32 -7.86
N SER A 100 15.85 1.18 -6.87
CA SER A 100 17.18 1.67 -6.51
C SER A 100 18.14 0.48 -6.36
N ILE A 101 19.42 0.65 -6.70
CA ILE A 101 20.45 -0.36 -6.44
C ILE A 101 20.41 -0.81 -4.96
N LEU A 102 20.06 0.10 -4.06
CA LEU A 102 19.86 -0.18 -2.63
C LEU A 102 18.79 -1.24 -2.37
N VAL A 103 17.74 -1.33 -3.19
CA VAL A 103 16.69 -2.35 -3.06
C VAL A 103 17.27 -3.73 -3.35
N TRP A 104 18.07 -3.85 -4.41
CA TRP A 104 18.70 -5.11 -4.76
C TRP A 104 19.76 -5.52 -3.74
N ILE A 105 20.55 -4.57 -3.23
CA ILE A 105 21.50 -4.82 -2.14
C ILE A 105 20.74 -5.32 -0.90
N ALA A 106 19.68 -4.62 -0.48
CA ALA A 106 18.88 -5.03 0.66
C ALA A 106 18.27 -6.42 0.47
N LEU A 107 17.76 -6.73 -0.72
CA LEU A 107 17.21 -8.04 -1.05
C LEU A 107 18.26 -9.16 -0.94
N VAL A 108 19.46 -8.96 -1.48
CA VAL A 108 20.55 -9.95 -1.41
C VAL A 108 21.01 -10.15 0.03
N MET A 109 21.21 -9.05 0.77
CA MET A 109 21.61 -9.09 2.18
C MET A 109 20.57 -9.82 3.05
N LEU A 110 19.29 -9.53 2.85
CA LEU A 110 18.21 -10.20 3.58
C LEU A 110 18.03 -11.65 3.16
N GLY A 111 18.28 -11.99 1.89
CA GLY A 111 18.30 -13.38 1.43
C GLY A 111 19.41 -14.19 2.10
N PHE A 112 20.61 -13.62 2.21
CA PHE A 112 21.72 -14.25 2.95
C PHE A 112 21.41 -14.37 4.44
N ALA A 113 20.85 -13.32 5.05
CA ALA A 113 20.42 -13.36 6.46
C ALA A 113 19.38 -14.46 6.70
N LEU A 114 18.41 -14.63 5.80
CA LEU A 114 17.42 -15.70 5.90
C LEU A 114 18.07 -17.09 5.84
N LEU A 115 19.01 -17.31 4.93
CA LEU A 115 19.75 -18.58 4.84
C LEU A 115 20.52 -18.89 6.13
N LEU A 116 21.19 -17.89 6.70
CA LEU A 116 21.90 -18.05 7.98
C LEU A 116 20.95 -18.36 9.14
N VAL A 117 19.82 -17.66 9.24
CA VAL A 117 18.82 -17.86 10.31
C VAL A 117 18.18 -19.24 10.20
N LEU A 118 17.76 -19.64 9.00
CA LEU A 118 17.18 -20.97 8.78
C LEU A 118 18.22 -22.07 9.00
N GLY A 119 19.47 -21.86 8.56
CA GLY A 119 20.59 -22.76 8.82
C GLY A 119 20.86 -22.91 10.32
N TYR A 120 20.83 -21.81 11.08
CA TYR A 120 20.96 -21.83 12.53
C TYR A 120 19.86 -22.66 13.19
N PHE A 121 18.58 -22.40 12.90
CA PHE A 121 17.48 -23.16 13.50
C PHE A 121 17.43 -24.62 13.05
N PHE A 122 17.90 -24.92 11.83
CA PHE A 122 18.08 -26.29 11.39
C PHE A 122 19.17 -26.99 12.20
N LEU A 123 20.35 -26.39 12.34
CA LEU A 123 21.44 -26.95 13.14
C LEU A 123 21.07 -27.11 14.61
N ASP A 124 20.41 -26.10 15.20
CA ASP A 124 19.87 -26.17 16.56
C ASP A 124 18.94 -27.37 16.72
N PHE A 125 18.00 -27.56 15.78
CA PHE A 125 17.13 -28.73 15.77
C PHE A 125 17.93 -30.04 15.64
N VAL A 126 18.88 -30.15 14.71
CA VAL A 126 19.68 -31.37 14.53
C VAL A 126 20.49 -31.74 15.78
N VAL A 127 20.98 -30.73 16.52
CA VAL A 127 21.82 -30.95 17.71
C VAL A 127 20.99 -31.25 18.95
N THR A 128 19.81 -30.65 19.08
CA THR A 128 19.00 -30.70 20.31
C THR A 128 17.81 -31.66 20.24
N ALA A 129 17.29 -31.95 19.05
CA ALA A 129 16.15 -32.82 18.87
C ALA A 129 16.55 -34.30 18.92
N SER A 130 15.61 -35.13 19.35
CA SER A 130 15.75 -36.58 19.39
C SER A 130 15.30 -37.24 18.07
N SER A 131 14.55 -36.52 17.24
CA SER A 131 14.02 -37.06 15.99
C SER A 131 14.94 -36.89 14.78
N SER A 132 14.54 -37.53 13.68
CA SER A 132 15.25 -37.42 12.41
C SER A 132 15.26 -35.97 11.88
N PRO A 133 16.42 -35.46 11.40
CA PRO A 133 16.55 -34.13 10.81
C PRO A 133 15.58 -33.82 9.66
N ILE A 134 15.00 -34.85 9.02
CA ILE A 134 14.05 -34.69 7.91
C ILE A 134 12.75 -33.97 8.32
N TRP A 135 12.40 -33.95 9.60
CA TRP A 135 11.17 -33.29 10.06
C TRP A 135 11.25 -31.77 10.04
N TRP A 136 12.45 -31.20 10.08
CA TRP A 136 12.64 -29.76 9.95
C TRP A 136 12.24 -29.22 8.56
N PRO A 137 12.73 -29.77 7.42
CA PRO A 137 12.27 -29.32 6.11
C PRO A 137 10.78 -29.63 5.86
N VAL A 138 10.21 -30.68 6.47
CA VAL A 138 8.76 -30.93 6.44
C VAL A 138 8.00 -29.80 7.14
N ALA A 139 8.43 -29.41 8.35
CA ALA A 139 7.86 -28.28 9.08
C ALA A 139 8.00 -26.96 8.29
N ALA A 140 9.16 -26.71 7.68
CA ALA A 140 9.40 -25.56 6.80
C ALA A 140 8.48 -25.53 5.59
N PHE A 141 8.27 -26.68 4.94
CA PHE A 141 7.34 -26.77 3.82
C PHE A 141 5.89 -26.45 4.24
N LEU A 142 5.45 -26.97 5.39
CA LEU A 142 4.10 -26.70 5.90
C LEU A 142 3.93 -25.22 6.32
N ALA A 143 4.94 -24.63 6.96
CA ALA A 143 4.93 -23.20 7.30
C ALA A 143 4.90 -22.32 6.04
N LEU A 144 5.59 -22.73 4.96
CA LEU A 144 5.59 -22.04 3.67
C LEU A 144 4.19 -21.98 3.05
N MET A 145 3.37 -23.03 3.21
CA MET A 145 2.00 -23.02 2.68
C MET A 145 1.16 -21.88 3.27
N SER A 146 1.26 -21.67 4.58
CA SER A 146 0.59 -20.56 5.27
C SER A 146 1.06 -19.20 4.75
N LEU A 147 2.38 -19.04 4.56
CA LEU A 147 2.96 -17.82 3.98
C LEU A 147 2.48 -17.57 2.55
N ILE A 148 2.35 -18.60 1.73
CA ILE A 148 1.82 -18.50 0.37
C ILE A 148 0.38 -17.99 0.40
N VAL A 149 -0.47 -18.51 1.27
CA VAL A 149 -1.87 -18.05 1.39
C VAL A 149 -1.92 -16.56 1.76
N ILE A 150 -1.15 -16.13 2.77
CA ILE A 150 -1.08 -14.71 3.16
C ILE A 150 -0.59 -13.85 1.99
N SER A 151 0.47 -14.29 1.30
CA SER A 151 1.04 -13.57 0.16
C SER A 151 0.05 -13.44 -0.99
N LEU A 152 -0.73 -14.49 -1.29
CA LEU A 152 -1.75 -14.45 -2.34
C LEU A 152 -2.88 -13.48 -2.00
N VAL A 153 -3.33 -13.44 -0.73
CA VAL A 153 -4.34 -12.46 -0.28
C VAL A 153 -3.80 -11.03 -0.46
N MET A 154 -2.54 -10.79 -0.12
CA MET A 154 -1.90 -9.47 -0.29
C MET A 154 -1.73 -9.09 -1.75
N LEU A 155 -1.29 -10.01 -2.61
CA LEU A 155 -1.18 -9.77 -4.05
C LEU A 155 -2.54 -9.49 -4.71
N LEU A 156 -3.61 -10.08 -4.19
CA LEU A 156 -4.97 -9.81 -4.65
C LEU A 156 -5.41 -8.39 -4.24
N ALA A 157 -5.12 -7.98 -3.01
CA ALA A 157 -5.39 -6.62 -2.52
C ALA A 157 -4.58 -5.57 -3.31
N ASP A 158 -3.33 -5.87 -3.62
CA ASP A 158 -2.38 -5.00 -4.33
C ASP A 158 -2.69 -4.83 -5.83
N ARG A 159 -3.69 -5.54 -6.36
CA ARG A 159 -4.00 -5.56 -7.80
C ARG A 159 -4.41 -4.18 -8.35
N TRP A 160 -4.86 -3.26 -7.49
CA TRP A 160 -5.23 -1.91 -7.90
C TRP A 160 -4.02 -1.05 -8.25
N ASP A 161 -2.98 -1.05 -7.43
CA ASP A 161 -1.73 -0.29 -7.64
C ASP A 161 -0.52 -1.17 -7.28
N PRO A 162 -0.09 -2.06 -8.20
CA PRO A 162 0.85 -3.12 -7.87
C PRO A 162 2.23 -2.60 -7.46
N GLN A 163 2.67 -3.04 -6.28
CA GLN A 163 4.00 -2.77 -5.75
C GLN A 163 5.08 -3.58 -6.49
N PRO A 164 6.32 -3.09 -6.54
CA PRO A 164 7.45 -3.86 -7.03
C PRO A 164 7.65 -5.15 -6.22
N ILE A 165 7.68 -6.29 -6.91
CA ILE A 165 7.91 -7.62 -6.31
C ILE A 165 9.13 -7.65 -5.36
N PRO A 166 10.29 -7.02 -5.69
CA PRO A 166 11.43 -7.00 -4.77
C PRO A 166 11.11 -6.44 -3.38
N LEU A 167 10.22 -5.43 -3.28
CA LEU A 167 9.84 -4.85 -1.99
C LEU A 167 8.96 -5.79 -1.18
N LEU A 168 8.07 -6.53 -1.84
CA LEU A 168 7.25 -7.56 -1.20
C LEU A 168 8.13 -8.69 -0.66
N ILE A 169 9.17 -9.10 -1.39
CA ILE A 169 10.13 -10.11 -0.93
C ILE A 169 10.97 -9.58 0.23
N ILE A 170 11.44 -8.33 0.17
CA ILE A 170 12.14 -7.67 1.30
C ILE A 170 11.27 -7.68 2.56
N ALA A 171 9.98 -7.37 2.44
CA ALA A 171 9.03 -7.41 3.56
C ALA A 171 8.99 -8.80 4.20
N ILE A 172 8.83 -9.85 3.38
CA ILE A 172 8.83 -11.25 3.85
C ILE A 172 10.17 -11.60 4.51
N PHE A 173 11.29 -11.31 3.86
CA PHE A 173 12.61 -11.69 4.36
C PHE A 173 12.99 -10.93 5.63
N TRP A 174 12.59 -9.66 5.77
CA TRP A 174 12.75 -8.92 7.02
C TRP A 174 12.04 -9.63 8.17
N GLY A 175 10.77 -10.00 7.95
CA GLY A 175 9.99 -10.75 8.93
C GLY A 175 10.63 -12.08 9.30
N ALA A 176 10.94 -12.89 8.29
CA ALA A 176 11.43 -14.25 8.43
C ALA A 176 12.85 -14.35 9.01
N ALA A 177 13.73 -13.40 8.69
CA ALA A 177 15.11 -13.42 9.15
C ALA A 177 15.30 -12.47 10.34
N VAL A 178 15.35 -11.18 10.09
CA VAL A 178 15.80 -10.16 11.06
C VAL A 178 14.86 -10.09 12.25
N SER A 179 13.54 -9.99 12.00
CA SER A 179 12.55 -9.84 13.06
C SER A 179 12.38 -11.12 13.88
N ALA A 180 12.22 -12.28 13.23
CA ALA A 180 12.08 -13.56 13.93
C ALA A 180 13.33 -13.89 14.76
N PHE A 181 14.52 -13.78 14.19
CA PHE A 181 15.77 -14.11 14.87
C PHE A 181 16.09 -13.12 16.00
N GLY A 182 15.95 -11.81 15.74
CA GLY A 182 16.15 -10.79 16.76
C GLY A 182 15.19 -10.95 17.94
N SER A 183 13.91 -11.22 17.66
CA SER A 183 12.91 -11.43 18.71
C SER A 183 13.16 -12.71 19.50
N TYR A 184 13.56 -13.80 18.84
CA TYR A 184 13.90 -15.06 19.51
C TYR A 184 14.93 -14.84 20.62
N TRP A 185 16.04 -14.17 20.32
CA TRP A 185 17.10 -13.91 21.29
C TRP A 185 16.71 -12.91 22.36
N ILE A 186 16.07 -11.79 21.98
CA ILE A 186 15.67 -10.74 22.94
C ILE A 186 14.62 -11.29 23.90
N ASN A 187 13.61 -12.02 23.42
CA ASN A 187 12.59 -12.63 24.28
C ASN A 187 13.19 -13.69 25.22
N THR A 188 14.13 -14.49 24.72
CA THR A 188 14.85 -15.48 25.54
C THR A 188 15.64 -14.78 26.65
N PHE A 189 16.41 -13.76 26.30
CA PHE A 189 17.19 -12.98 27.25
C PHE A 189 16.33 -12.27 28.30
N ASN A 190 15.23 -11.65 27.88
CA ASN A 190 14.28 -11.02 28.79
C ASN A 190 13.67 -12.03 29.77
N SER A 191 13.32 -13.21 29.29
CA SER A 191 12.76 -14.28 30.14
C SER A 191 13.80 -14.78 31.16
N LEU A 192 15.07 -14.92 30.74
CA LEU A 192 16.18 -15.27 31.64
C LEU A 192 16.41 -14.21 32.72
N ILE A 193 16.38 -12.92 32.37
CA ILE A 193 16.50 -11.82 33.33
C ILE A 193 15.37 -11.86 34.35
N VAL A 194 14.12 -12.00 33.88
CA VAL A 194 12.96 -12.05 34.79
C VAL A 194 13.06 -13.24 35.72
N TYR A 195 13.45 -14.42 35.22
CA TYR A 195 13.67 -15.58 36.06
C TYR A 195 14.79 -15.34 37.08
N ALA A 196 15.93 -14.77 36.66
CA ALA A 196 17.05 -14.48 37.55
C ALA A 196 16.71 -13.49 38.67
N ILE A 197 15.84 -12.52 38.40
CA ILE A 197 15.40 -11.51 39.39
C ILE A 197 14.31 -12.07 40.33
N THR A 198 13.40 -12.88 39.80
CA THR A 198 12.19 -13.28 40.53
C THR A 198 12.26 -14.69 41.13
N GLY A 199 13.13 -15.55 40.60
CA GLY A 199 13.17 -16.99 40.92
C GLY A 199 11.89 -17.75 40.57
N SER A 200 10.98 -17.15 39.78
CA SER A 200 9.62 -17.65 39.59
C SER A 200 9.35 -18.03 38.13
N GLU A 201 9.20 -19.33 37.89
CA GLU A 201 8.78 -19.85 36.58
C GLU A 201 7.37 -19.34 36.18
N PRO A 202 6.34 -19.31 37.06
CA PRO A 202 5.03 -18.78 36.70
C PRO A 202 5.08 -17.32 36.23
N ILE A 203 5.86 -16.47 36.90
CA ILE A 203 6.02 -15.06 36.50
C ILE A 203 6.70 -14.98 35.13
N THR A 204 7.73 -15.80 34.90
CA THR A 204 8.46 -15.84 33.62
C THR A 204 7.57 -16.33 32.48
N ASN A 205 6.81 -17.40 32.70
CA ASN A 205 5.88 -17.99 31.73
C ASN A 205 4.67 -17.10 31.43
N PHE A 206 4.36 -16.14 32.30
CA PHE A 206 3.39 -15.08 32.00
C PHE A 206 4.08 -13.92 31.26
N PHE A 207 5.16 -13.36 31.81
CA PHE A 207 5.82 -12.17 31.29
C PHE A 207 6.35 -12.35 29.87
N GLY A 208 7.04 -13.47 29.60
CA GLY A 208 7.66 -13.74 28.30
C GLY A 208 6.64 -13.68 27.16
N PRO A 209 5.61 -14.55 27.15
CA PRO A 209 4.60 -14.56 26.10
C PRO A 209 3.65 -13.36 26.12
N VAL A 210 3.21 -12.88 27.29
CA VAL A 210 2.13 -11.87 27.36
C VAL A 210 2.64 -10.44 27.22
N ILE A 211 3.87 -10.16 27.67
CA ILE A 211 4.43 -8.81 27.71
C ILE A 211 5.63 -8.68 26.78
N SER A 212 6.65 -9.54 26.95
CA SER A 212 7.91 -9.41 26.21
C SER A 212 7.71 -9.64 24.72
N ALA A 213 7.07 -10.76 24.35
CA ALA A 213 6.86 -11.12 22.96
C ALA A 213 6.09 -10.06 22.17
N PRO A 214 4.91 -9.56 22.60
CA PRO A 214 4.22 -8.49 21.87
C PRO A 214 5.05 -7.22 21.70
N LEU A 215 5.77 -6.80 22.75
CA LEU A 215 6.59 -5.59 22.68
C LEU A 215 7.77 -5.75 21.72
N VAL A 216 8.52 -6.84 21.86
CA VAL A 216 9.74 -7.07 21.09
C VAL A 216 9.40 -7.44 19.66
N GLU A 217 8.47 -8.36 19.45
CA GLU A 217 8.15 -8.86 18.12
C GLU A 217 7.48 -7.80 17.27
N GLU A 218 6.48 -7.09 17.77
CA GLU A 218 5.83 -6.05 16.96
C GLU A 218 6.78 -4.87 16.71
N SER A 219 7.69 -4.56 17.63
CA SER A 219 8.74 -3.55 17.40
C SER A 219 9.69 -3.97 16.28
N THR A 220 10.23 -5.20 16.33
CA THR A 220 11.18 -5.66 15.30
C THR A 220 10.51 -5.84 13.94
N LYS A 221 9.24 -6.28 13.88
CA LYS A 221 8.43 -6.31 12.66
C LYS A 221 8.23 -4.88 12.13
N GLY A 222 7.83 -3.96 13.00
CA GLY A 222 7.62 -2.55 12.69
C GLY A 222 8.86 -1.85 12.14
N LEU A 223 10.06 -2.19 12.61
CA LEU A 223 11.31 -1.67 12.04
C LEU A 223 11.47 -1.99 10.54
N GLY A 224 10.87 -3.08 10.05
CA GLY A 224 10.83 -3.40 8.63
C GLY A 224 9.96 -2.44 7.82
N LEU A 225 8.87 -1.94 8.41
CA LEU A 225 8.05 -0.88 7.80
C LEU A 225 8.84 0.43 7.71
N LEU A 226 9.63 0.77 8.73
CA LEU A 226 10.53 1.92 8.69
C LEU A 226 11.62 1.75 7.63
N LEU A 227 12.22 0.56 7.52
CA LEU A 227 13.18 0.25 6.46
C LEU A 227 12.56 0.49 5.08
N LEU A 228 11.35 -0.04 4.82
CA LEU A 228 10.64 0.14 3.56
C LEU A 228 10.28 1.60 3.31
N LEU A 229 9.88 2.34 4.34
CA LEU A 229 9.64 3.77 4.26
C LEU A 229 10.90 4.53 3.82
N ILE A 230 12.08 4.18 4.32
CA ILE A 230 13.36 4.80 3.95
C ILE A 230 13.79 4.37 2.54
N LEU A 231 13.78 3.07 2.27
CA LEU A 231 14.32 2.47 1.05
C LEU A 231 13.44 2.74 -0.18
N ALA A 232 12.13 2.81 0.04
CA ALA A 232 11.13 2.80 -1.00
C ALA A 232 9.95 3.74 -0.69
N ARG A 233 10.22 4.93 -0.13
CA ARG A 233 9.19 5.95 0.19
C ARG A 233 8.18 6.21 -0.92
N ARG A 234 8.62 6.14 -2.19
CA ARG A 234 7.78 6.27 -3.40
C ARG A 234 6.64 5.25 -3.44
N TYR A 235 6.81 4.10 -2.82
CA TYR A 235 5.91 2.95 -2.84
C TYR A 235 5.16 2.77 -1.51
N PHE A 236 5.29 3.74 -0.60
CA PHE A 236 4.63 3.79 0.69
C PHE A 236 3.77 5.05 0.75
N ASN A 237 2.65 5.06 0.02
CA ASN A 237 1.81 6.24 -0.23
C ASN A 237 0.46 6.18 0.48
N GLY A 238 0.16 5.06 1.14
CA GLY A 238 -1.15 4.83 1.69
C GLY A 238 -1.25 3.83 2.84
N PRO A 239 -2.40 3.84 3.54
CA PRO A 239 -2.73 2.81 4.52
C PRO A 239 -2.77 1.41 3.90
N LEU A 240 -3.19 1.27 2.63
CA LEU A 240 -3.20 -0.02 1.93
C LEU A 240 -1.78 -0.57 1.73
N ASP A 241 -0.84 0.26 1.27
CA ASP A 241 0.56 -0.14 1.08
C ASP A 241 1.18 -0.56 2.42
N GLY A 242 0.94 0.24 3.47
CA GLY A 242 1.40 -0.07 4.81
C GLY A 242 0.82 -1.38 5.35
N LEU A 243 -0.48 -1.64 5.11
CA LEU A 243 -1.13 -2.92 5.43
C LEU A 243 -0.44 -4.08 4.71
N ILE A 244 -0.25 -3.98 3.38
CA ILE A 244 0.36 -5.04 2.57
C ILE A 244 1.76 -5.37 3.07
N TYR A 245 2.62 -4.36 3.25
CA TYR A 245 3.97 -4.58 3.77
C TYR A 245 3.95 -5.15 5.19
N GLY A 246 3.08 -4.63 6.07
CA GLY A 246 2.96 -5.12 7.44
C GLY A 246 2.51 -6.58 7.50
N ALA A 247 1.52 -6.95 6.70
CA ALA A 247 1.02 -8.31 6.59
C ALA A 247 2.09 -9.29 6.09
N LEU A 248 2.89 -8.88 5.10
CA LEU A 248 3.98 -9.71 4.56
C LEU A 248 5.14 -9.85 5.55
N ILE A 249 5.49 -8.80 6.29
CA ILE A 249 6.47 -8.89 7.38
C ILE A 249 5.96 -9.84 8.48
N GLY A 250 4.71 -9.68 8.91
CA GLY A 250 4.09 -10.57 9.88
C GLY A 250 4.01 -12.01 9.39
N GLY A 251 3.71 -12.23 8.11
CA GLY A 251 3.70 -13.55 7.48
C GLY A 251 5.09 -14.18 7.42
N GLY A 252 6.12 -13.42 7.07
CA GLY A 252 7.50 -13.88 7.11
C GLY A 252 7.94 -14.25 8.52
N PHE A 253 7.60 -13.44 9.52
CA PHE A 253 7.86 -13.76 10.92
C PHE A 253 7.18 -15.07 11.33
N ALA A 254 5.88 -15.20 11.01
CA ALA A 254 5.10 -16.40 11.29
C ALA A 254 5.67 -17.65 10.61
N PHE A 255 6.28 -17.51 9.43
CA PHE A 255 6.93 -18.62 8.73
C PHE A 255 8.05 -19.23 9.59
N THR A 256 9.03 -18.44 10.01
CA THR A 256 10.16 -18.93 10.81
C THR A 256 9.69 -19.41 12.18
N GLU A 257 8.78 -18.67 12.81
CA GLU A 257 8.24 -19.04 14.11
C GLU A 257 7.48 -20.38 14.05
N ASN A 258 6.62 -20.58 13.05
CA ASN A 258 5.85 -21.81 12.91
C ASN A 258 6.73 -23.03 12.67
N ILE A 259 7.88 -22.90 12.00
CA ILE A 259 8.85 -24.02 11.88
C ILE A 259 9.23 -24.51 13.27
N ILE A 260 9.64 -23.60 14.15
CA ILE A 260 10.06 -23.91 15.53
C ILE A 260 8.91 -24.56 16.31
N TYR A 261 7.69 -24.05 16.17
CA TYR A 261 6.54 -24.65 16.84
C TYR A 261 6.21 -26.04 16.30
N TYR A 262 6.20 -26.25 14.98
CA TYR A 262 5.84 -27.53 14.38
C TYR A 262 6.86 -28.61 14.71
N THR A 263 8.16 -28.29 14.71
CA THR A 263 9.21 -29.22 15.13
C THR A 263 9.10 -29.54 16.63
N ARG A 264 8.82 -28.56 17.49
CA ARG A 264 8.56 -28.82 18.93
C ARG A 264 7.31 -29.67 19.17
N GLY A 265 6.24 -29.46 18.40
CA GLY A 265 5.06 -30.30 18.45
C GLY A 265 5.35 -31.73 18.01
N PHE A 266 6.21 -31.89 17.00
CA PHE A 266 6.70 -33.19 16.58
C PHE A 266 7.52 -33.89 17.67
N GLU A 267 8.46 -33.19 18.31
CA GLU A 267 9.25 -33.78 19.41
C GLU A 267 8.36 -34.20 20.59
N GLY A 268 7.33 -33.40 20.91
CA GLY A 268 6.48 -33.67 22.06
C GLY A 268 5.48 -34.80 21.86
N ALA A 269 4.91 -34.95 20.65
CA ALA A 269 3.80 -35.88 20.40
C ALA A 269 3.80 -36.50 19.00
N GLY A 270 4.97 -36.57 18.35
CA GLY A 270 5.15 -37.11 17.00
C GLY A 270 4.31 -36.38 15.96
N VAL A 271 3.90 -37.12 14.91
CA VAL A 271 3.09 -36.57 13.82
C VAL A 271 1.78 -35.94 14.33
N GLY A 272 1.18 -36.50 15.38
CA GLY A 272 -0.04 -35.95 15.98
C GLY A 272 0.15 -34.52 16.51
N GLY A 273 1.24 -34.28 17.24
CA GLY A 273 1.57 -32.95 17.76
C GLY A 273 1.91 -31.93 16.67
N LEU A 274 2.64 -32.37 15.63
CA LEU A 274 2.91 -31.56 14.45
C LEU A 274 1.61 -31.13 13.76
N VAL A 275 0.74 -32.09 13.43
CA VAL A 275 -0.52 -31.83 12.74
C VAL A 275 -1.41 -30.92 13.59
N PHE A 276 -1.48 -31.16 14.90
CA PHE A 276 -2.24 -30.31 15.81
C PHE A 276 -1.78 -28.85 15.77
N LEU A 277 -0.47 -28.59 15.85
CA LEU A 277 0.05 -27.22 15.78
C LEU A 277 -0.08 -26.60 14.40
N VAL A 278 0.03 -27.39 13.33
CA VAL A 278 -0.26 -26.91 11.96
C VAL A 278 -1.71 -26.44 11.85
N MET A 279 -2.66 -27.20 12.37
CA MET A 279 -4.07 -26.80 12.34
C MET A 279 -4.34 -25.56 13.18
N LEU A 280 -3.83 -25.51 14.41
CA LEU A 280 -4.07 -24.38 15.30
C LEU A 280 -3.37 -23.10 14.83
N ARG A 281 -2.08 -23.18 14.45
CA ARG A 281 -1.28 -22.01 14.10
C ARG A 281 -1.32 -21.69 12.61
N GLY A 282 -1.15 -22.71 11.76
CA GLY A 282 -1.05 -22.55 10.31
C GLY A 282 -2.38 -22.33 9.63
N VAL A 283 -3.48 -22.84 10.20
CA VAL A 283 -4.84 -22.65 9.66
C VAL A 283 -5.65 -21.72 10.56
N GLY A 284 -5.83 -22.08 11.83
CA GLY A 284 -6.68 -21.34 12.77
C GLY A 284 -6.19 -19.92 13.09
N ASN A 285 -4.87 -19.72 13.15
CA ASN A 285 -4.24 -18.42 13.43
C ASN A 285 -3.42 -17.89 12.24
N ILE A 286 -3.77 -18.29 11.01
CA ILE A 286 -2.97 -17.98 9.81
C ILE A 286 -2.70 -16.47 9.63
N PHE A 287 -3.70 -15.63 9.87
CA PHE A 287 -3.58 -14.18 9.72
C PHE A 287 -3.05 -13.48 10.97
N GLY A 288 -2.62 -14.21 12.01
CA GLY A 288 -2.37 -13.64 13.33
C GLY A 288 -1.37 -12.50 13.32
N HIS A 289 -0.12 -12.83 13.02
CA HIS A 289 0.97 -11.86 12.88
C HIS A 289 0.72 -10.86 11.76
N ALA A 290 0.09 -11.29 10.66
CA ALA A 290 -0.25 -10.40 9.55
C ALA A 290 -1.16 -9.25 10.00
N ILE A 291 -2.17 -9.53 10.82
CA ILE A 291 -3.11 -8.52 11.35
C ILE A 291 -2.40 -7.55 12.29
N TYR A 292 -1.57 -8.06 13.21
CA TYR A 292 -0.92 -7.21 14.22
C TYR A 292 0.00 -6.18 13.58
N THR A 293 0.90 -6.63 12.71
CA THR A 293 1.84 -5.73 12.03
C THR A 293 1.15 -4.87 10.97
N SER A 294 0.06 -5.36 10.34
CA SER A 294 -0.78 -4.53 9.47
C SER A 294 -1.33 -3.30 10.20
N ALA A 295 -1.72 -3.42 11.47
CA ALA A 295 -2.26 -2.28 12.21
C ALA A 295 -1.24 -1.13 12.31
N THR A 296 0.03 -1.45 12.57
CA THR A 296 1.14 -0.48 12.51
C THR A 296 1.31 0.09 11.12
N GLY A 297 1.31 -0.77 10.10
CA GLY A 297 1.43 -0.36 8.70
C GLY A 297 0.33 0.61 8.24
N ILE A 298 -0.93 0.34 8.60
CA ILE A 298 -2.09 1.18 8.27
C ILE A 298 -1.90 2.60 8.85
N ILE A 299 -1.51 2.71 10.12
CA ILE A 299 -1.32 4.00 10.79
C ILE A 299 -0.16 4.76 10.16
N MET A 300 0.98 4.10 9.94
CA MET A 300 2.12 4.71 9.26
C MET A 300 1.75 5.17 7.84
N GLY A 301 1.03 4.34 7.08
CA GLY A 301 0.59 4.65 5.72
C GLY A 301 -0.38 5.82 5.66
N TYR A 302 -1.31 5.90 6.62
CA TYR A 302 -2.21 7.04 6.78
C TYR A 302 -1.45 8.35 7.06
N VAL A 303 -0.50 8.30 8.00
CA VAL A 303 0.34 9.46 8.35
C VAL A 303 1.22 9.89 7.16
N ALA A 304 1.84 8.93 6.46
CA ALA A 304 2.66 9.19 5.29
C ALA A 304 1.87 9.87 4.16
N ARG A 305 0.62 9.44 3.96
CA ARG A 305 -0.29 10.04 2.97
C ARG A 305 -0.73 11.45 3.33
N LYS A 306 -1.00 11.70 4.62
CA LYS A 306 -1.64 12.93 5.07
C LYS A 306 -0.65 14.03 5.42
N TRP A 307 0.41 13.67 6.13
CA TRP A 307 1.36 14.61 6.72
C TRP A 307 2.79 14.43 6.22
N GLY A 308 3.05 13.35 5.47
CA GLY A 308 4.33 13.12 4.83
C GLY A 308 5.31 12.33 5.67
N THR A 309 6.57 12.32 5.23
CA THR A 309 7.59 11.36 5.71
C THR A 309 8.00 11.60 7.17
N ILE A 310 8.33 12.84 7.55
CA ILE A 310 8.84 13.16 8.90
C ILE A 310 7.81 12.81 10.00
N PRO A 311 6.53 13.21 9.87
CA PRO A 311 5.50 12.81 10.85
C PRO A 311 5.31 11.30 10.95
N THR A 312 5.61 10.55 9.88
CA THR A 312 5.50 9.08 9.88
C THR A 312 6.53 8.44 10.82
N PHE A 313 7.77 8.97 10.86
CA PHE A 313 8.78 8.51 11.81
C PHE A 313 8.36 8.75 13.26
N ILE A 314 7.78 9.92 13.55
CA ILE A 314 7.28 10.25 14.89
C ILE A 314 6.09 9.35 15.26
N ALA A 315 5.20 9.10 14.30
CA ALA A 315 4.04 8.25 14.49
C ALA A 315 4.37 6.76 14.62
N PHE A 316 5.62 6.33 14.39
CA PHE A 316 6.01 4.92 14.49
C PHE A 316 5.70 4.32 15.85
N ILE A 317 6.11 4.99 16.93
CA ILE A 317 5.92 4.49 18.30
C ILE A 317 4.42 4.30 18.63
N PRO A 318 3.54 5.31 18.47
CA PRO A 318 2.11 5.09 18.70
C PRO A 318 1.46 4.12 17.71
N ALA A 319 2.01 3.96 16.49
CA ALA A 319 1.50 2.99 15.52
C ALA A 319 1.74 1.53 15.95
N LEU A 320 2.71 1.25 16.82
CA LEU A 320 2.96 -0.10 17.34
C LEU A 320 1.87 -0.57 18.31
N ILE A 321 1.27 0.37 19.05
CA ILE A 321 0.39 0.08 20.19
C ILE A 321 -0.77 -0.85 19.82
N PRO A 322 -1.55 -0.63 18.74
CA PRO A 322 -2.66 -1.51 18.42
C PRO A 322 -2.22 -2.94 18.11
N GLY A 323 -1.13 -3.11 17.37
CA GLY A 323 -0.56 -4.42 17.06
C GLY A 323 -0.11 -5.14 18.33
N MET A 324 0.63 -4.45 19.20
CA MET A 324 1.09 -4.96 20.49
C MET A 324 -0.07 -5.39 21.39
N LEU A 325 -1.13 -4.58 21.48
CA LEU A 325 -2.30 -4.90 22.31
C LEU A 325 -3.07 -6.10 21.76
N MET A 326 -3.26 -6.19 20.45
CA MET A 326 -3.95 -7.34 19.84
C MET A 326 -3.13 -8.63 19.98
N HIS A 327 -1.80 -8.54 19.91
CA HIS A 327 -0.91 -9.66 20.12
C HIS A 327 -0.87 -10.07 21.61
N ALA A 328 -0.71 -9.13 22.53
CA ALA A 328 -0.79 -9.37 23.97
C ALA A 328 -2.13 -9.98 24.38
N ALA A 329 -3.25 -9.50 23.82
CA ALA A 329 -4.58 -10.06 24.10
C ALA A 329 -4.70 -11.53 23.65
N TRP A 330 -4.13 -11.88 22.50
CA TRP A 330 -4.08 -13.27 22.03
C TRP A 330 -3.24 -14.14 22.97
N ASN A 331 -2.03 -13.71 23.31
CA ASN A 331 -1.16 -14.48 24.20
C ASN A 331 -1.75 -14.59 25.60
N LEU A 332 -2.31 -13.50 26.14
CA LEU A 332 -3.02 -13.51 27.41
C LEU A 332 -4.16 -14.53 27.39
N SER A 333 -4.99 -14.53 26.34
CA SER A 333 -6.10 -15.48 26.24
C SER A 333 -5.61 -16.94 26.23
N ALA A 334 -4.48 -17.23 25.57
CA ALA A 334 -3.88 -18.55 25.55
C ALA A 334 -3.29 -18.96 26.92
N THR A 335 -2.87 -18.00 27.73
CA THR A 335 -2.28 -18.24 29.06
C THR A 335 -3.34 -18.40 30.15
N ILE A 336 -4.41 -17.60 30.14
CA ILE A 336 -5.37 -17.54 31.26
C ILE A 336 -6.61 -18.40 31.08
N LEU A 337 -7.00 -18.70 29.83
CA LEU A 337 -8.21 -19.47 29.61
C LEU A 337 -7.97 -20.95 29.98
N PRO A 338 -8.89 -21.57 30.73
CA PRO A 338 -8.74 -22.98 31.09
C PRO A 338 -8.70 -23.83 29.83
N GLY A 339 -7.91 -24.90 29.84
CA GLY A 339 -7.88 -25.85 28.73
C GLY A 339 -9.26 -26.46 28.47
N GLY A 340 -9.59 -26.73 27.20
CA GLY A 340 -10.83 -27.39 26.82
C GLY A 340 -11.47 -26.81 25.55
N LEU A 341 -12.49 -27.51 25.05
CA LEU A 341 -13.13 -27.18 23.77
C LEU A 341 -13.79 -25.79 23.78
N VAL A 342 -14.47 -25.42 24.87
CA VAL A 342 -15.17 -24.13 24.96
C VAL A 342 -14.19 -22.96 24.85
N SER A 343 -13.08 -22.99 25.59
CA SER A 343 -12.04 -21.96 25.53
C SER A 343 -11.41 -21.86 24.15
N LEU A 344 -11.11 -23.01 23.50
CA LEU A 344 -10.60 -23.04 22.14
C LEU A 344 -11.59 -22.39 21.15
N LEU A 345 -12.89 -22.74 21.24
CA LEU A 345 -13.93 -22.17 20.38
C LEU A 345 -14.06 -20.65 20.58
N LEU A 346 -14.00 -20.16 21.82
CA LEU A 346 -14.04 -18.73 22.10
C LEU A 346 -12.82 -17.99 21.54
N MET A 347 -11.62 -18.54 21.73
CA MET A 347 -10.37 -17.94 21.23
C MET A 347 -10.35 -17.87 19.71
N TYR A 348 -10.55 -19.00 19.03
CA TYR A 348 -10.49 -19.05 17.57
C TYR A 348 -11.72 -18.41 16.91
N GLY A 349 -12.89 -18.44 17.56
CA GLY A 349 -14.07 -17.70 17.13
C GLY A 349 -13.82 -16.18 17.15
N THR A 350 -13.26 -15.66 18.24
CA THR A 350 -12.87 -14.25 18.34
C THR A 350 -11.83 -13.91 17.27
N LYS A 351 -10.83 -14.78 17.05
CA LYS A 351 -9.83 -14.59 16.01
C LYS A 351 -10.43 -14.55 14.61
N ALA A 352 -11.39 -15.43 14.32
CA ALA A 352 -12.09 -15.46 13.04
C ALA A 352 -12.86 -14.16 12.78
N VAL A 353 -13.51 -13.60 13.80
CA VAL A 353 -14.17 -12.28 13.70
C VAL A 353 -13.15 -11.18 13.42
N ILE A 354 -12.01 -11.14 14.13
CA ILE A 354 -10.96 -10.15 13.88
C ILE A 354 -10.39 -10.30 12.45
N ALA A 355 -10.17 -11.52 11.98
CA ALA A 355 -9.72 -11.77 10.62
C ALA A 355 -10.75 -11.31 9.57
N LEU A 356 -12.04 -11.55 9.81
CA LEU A 356 -13.11 -11.05 8.93
C LEU A 356 -13.12 -9.52 8.88
N VAL A 357 -13.03 -8.85 10.02
CA VAL A 357 -12.93 -7.38 10.09
C VAL A 357 -11.71 -6.88 9.32
N TRP A 358 -10.57 -7.54 9.46
CA TRP A 358 -9.35 -7.19 8.73
C TRP A 358 -9.51 -7.36 7.20
N LEU A 359 -10.17 -8.43 6.73
CA LEU A 359 -10.50 -8.60 5.31
C LEU A 359 -11.47 -7.51 4.79
N ILE A 360 -12.45 -7.11 5.60
CA ILE A 360 -13.35 -5.99 5.28
C ILE A 360 -12.54 -4.69 5.18
N VAL A 361 -11.63 -4.43 6.12
CA VAL A 361 -10.73 -3.26 6.09
C VAL A 361 -9.89 -3.24 4.82
N ILE A 362 -9.33 -4.38 4.37
CA ILE A 362 -8.63 -4.46 3.08
C ILE A 362 -9.54 -4.00 1.94
N GLY A 363 -10.77 -4.53 1.86
CA GLY A 363 -11.75 -4.13 0.83
C GLY A 363 -12.07 -2.63 0.87
N LEU A 364 -12.25 -2.07 2.06
CA LEU A 364 -12.49 -0.64 2.26
C LEU A 364 -11.30 0.23 1.83
N LEU A 365 -10.07 -0.20 2.14
CA LEU A 365 -8.85 0.50 1.75
C LEU A 365 -8.61 0.46 0.24
N VAL A 366 -8.87 -0.68 -0.42
CA VAL A 366 -8.82 -0.80 -1.89
C VAL A 366 -9.86 0.12 -2.54
N TRP A 367 -11.05 0.21 -1.94
CA TRP A 367 -12.09 1.13 -2.41
C TRP A 367 -11.69 2.60 -2.23
N ASP A 368 -11.17 2.98 -1.07
CA ASP A 368 -10.67 4.34 -0.79
C ASP A 368 -9.55 4.74 -1.76
N GLU A 369 -8.63 3.81 -2.07
CA GLU A 369 -7.56 4.03 -3.05
C GLU A 369 -8.10 4.39 -4.43
N SER A 370 -9.13 3.66 -4.87
CA SER A 370 -9.76 3.91 -6.16
C SER A 370 -10.46 5.28 -6.20
N ARG A 371 -11.11 5.66 -5.10
CA ARG A 371 -11.77 6.96 -4.98
C ARG A 371 -10.74 8.09 -4.98
N LEU A 372 -9.67 7.96 -4.22
CA LEU A 372 -8.58 8.94 -4.17
C LEU A 372 -7.93 9.11 -5.55
N THR A 373 -7.66 8.01 -6.24
CA THR A 373 -7.15 8.01 -7.62
C THR A 373 -8.06 8.85 -8.53
N ARG A 374 -9.38 8.66 -8.43
CA ARG A 374 -10.36 9.40 -9.23
C ARG A 374 -10.31 10.90 -8.97
N VAL A 375 -10.23 11.31 -7.71
CA VAL A 375 -10.16 12.72 -7.32
C VAL A 375 -8.89 13.36 -7.89
N ARG A 376 -7.74 12.71 -7.69
CA ARG A 376 -6.44 13.25 -8.14
C ARG A 376 -6.31 13.30 -9.65
N LEU A 377 -6.80 12.30 -10.38
CA LEU A 377 -6.89 12.37 -11.84
C LEU A 377 -7.88 13.44 -12.32
N GLY A 378 -8.95 13.70 -11.54
CA GLY A 378 -9.89 14.79 -11.78
C GLY A 378 -9.23 16.18 -11.74
N ASP A 379 -8.26 16.40 -10.85
CA ASP A 379 -7.48 17.64 -10.81
C ASP A 379 -6.77 17.90 -12.15
N TYR A 380 -6.20 16.86 -12.77
CA TYR A 380 -5.56 16.97 -14.09
C TYR A 380 -6.56 17.11 -15.23
N ALA A 381 -7.75 16.49 -15.13
CA ALA A 381 -8.80 16.67 -16.13
C ALA A 381 -9.34 18.09 -16.16
N ASN A 382 -9.52 18.71 -14.99
CA ASN A 382 -9.90 20.11 -14.86
C ASN A 382 -8.83 21.08 -15.42
N GLN A 383 -7.58 20.63 -15.54
CA GLN A 383 -6.50 21.40 -16.20
C GLN A 383 -6.28 21.02 -17.67
N GLY A 384 -7.07 20.09 -18.23
CA GLY A 384 -7.03 19.72 -19.64
C GLY A 384 -5.98 18.69 -20.02
N TRP A 385 -5.35 17.99 -19.07
CA TRP A 385 -4.42 16.88 -19.34
C TRP A 385 -5.14 15.56 -19.66
N LEU A 386 -6.33 15.36 -19.08
CA LEU A 386 -7.19 14.19 -19.25
C LEU A 386 -8.62 14.65 -19.55
N THR A 387 -9.41 13.80 -20.19
CA THR A 387 -10.87 13.95 -20.27
C THR A 387 -11.54 13.36 -19.03
N HIS A 388 -12.74 13.84 -18.67
CA HIS A 388 -13.46 13.32 -17.49
C HIS A 388 -13.90 11.85 -17.69
N GLU A 389 -14.09 11.42 -18.94
CA GLU A 389 -14.34 10.05 -19.36
C GLU A 389 -13.11 9.17 -19.13
N GLU A 390 -11.91 9.64 -19.52
CA GLU A 390 -10.65 8.96 -19.23
C GLU A 390 -10.43 8.81 -17.72
N VAL A 391 -10.77 9.84 -16.92
CA VAL A 391 -10.69 9.72 -15.46
C VAL A 391 -11.58 8.58 -14.96
N ASN A 392 -12.81 8.44 -15.46
CA ASN A 392 -13.67 7.32 -15.07
C ASN A 392 -13.10 5.96 -15.53
N MET A 393 -12.54 5.90 -16.74
CA MET A 393 -11.89 4.69 -17.26
C MET A 393 -10.68 4.29 -16.41
N LEU A 394 -9.83 5.25 -16.05
CA LEU A 394 -8.57 5.05 -15.35
C LEU A 394 -8.75 4.85 -13.84
N ALA A 395 -9.81 5.40 -13.25
CA ALA A 395 -10.03 5.38 -11.80
C ALA A 395 -11.10 4.39 -11.34
N THR A 396 -11.64 3.55 -12.24
CA THR A 396 -12.59 2.48 -11.85
C THR A 396 -12.13 1.09 -12.31
N TRP A 397 -12.52 0.06 -11.55
CA TRP A 397 -12.22 -1.33 -11.91
C TRP A 397 -12.89 -1.76 -13.22
N SER A 398 -14.15 -1.39 -13.41
CA SER A 398 -14.91 -1.65 -14.64
C SER A 398 -14.26 -0.95 -15.83
N GLY A 399 -13.94 0.34 -15.68
CA GLY A 399 -13.28 1.15 -16.71
C GLY A 399 -11.92 0.58 -17.13
N ARG A 400 -11.05 0.25 -16.16
CA ARG A 400 -9.74 -0.37 -16.46
C ARG A 400 -9.90 -1.71 -17.17
N ARG A 401 -10.93 -2.49 -16.82
CA ARG A 401 -11.22 -3.78 -17.48
C ARG A 401 -11.69 -3.57 -18.91
N GLU A 402 -12.60 -2.64 -19.14
CA GLU A 402 -13.12 -2.28 -20.45
C GLU A 402 -12.03 -1.69 -21.35
N GLY A 403 -11.25 -0.73 -20.87
CA GLY A 403 -10.12 -0.15 -21.60
C GLY A 403 -9.10 -1.21 -22.01
N ARG A 404 -8.79 -2.19 -21.14
CA ARG A 404 -7.91 -3.32 -21.50
C ARG A 404 -8.53 -4.28 -22.51
N ARG A 405 -9.85 -4.43 -22.54
CA ARG A 405 -10.56 -5.26 -23.54
C ARG A 405 -10.56 -4.57 -24.89
N TRP A 406 -10.93 -3.29 -24.94
CA TRP A 406 -10.84 -2.47 -26.14
C TRP A 406 -9.41 -2.45 -26.70
N ALA A 407 -8.41 -2.17 -25.85
CA ALA A 407 -7.01 -2.16 -26.27
C ALA A 407 -6.52 -3.54 -26.76
N ALA A 408 -7.13 -4.65 -26.31
CA ALA A 408 -6.81 -5.97 -26.84
C ALA A 408 -7.34 -6.18 -28.25
N GLN A 409 -8.50 -5.60 -28.59
CA GLN A 409 -9.09 -5.69 -29.93
C GLN A 409 -8.24 -4.96 -30.97
N ILE A 410 -7.56 -3.89 -30.58
CA ILE A 410 -6.67 -3.09 -31.44
C ILE A 410 -5.17 -3.47 -31.29
N GLY A 411 -4.85 -4.59 -30.64
CA GLY A 411 -3.45 -5.03 -30.44
C GLY A 411 -2.60 -4.20 -29.47
N ALA A 412 -3.16 -3.15 -28.86
CA ALA A 412 -2.47 -2.20 -27.99
C ALA A 412 -2.58 -2.49 -26.47
N LYS A 413 -2.91 -3.72 -26.08
CA LYS A 413 -3.09 -4.11 -24.66
C LYS A 413 -1.90 -3.78 -23.75
N PRO A 414 -0.63 -3.96 -24.17
CA PRO A 414 0.53 -3.56 -23.35
C PRO A 414 0.58 -2.04 -23.10
N ILE A 415 0.21 -1.25 -24.11
CA ILE A 415 0.19 0.23 -24.05
C ILE A 415 -0.89 0.69 -23.07
N MET A 416 -2.08 0.10 -23.11
CA MET A 416 -3.16 0.40 -22.16
C MET A 416 -2.79 0.02 -20.72
N LYS A 417 -2.10 -1.11 -20.51
CA LYS A 417 -1.58 -1.46 -19.17
C LYS A 417 -0.60 -0.40 -18.65
N ARG A 418 0.30 0.09 -19.51
CA ARG A 418 1.24 1.16 -19.18
C ARG A 418 0.51 2.47 -18.87
N PHE A 419 -0.48 2.84 -19.68
CA PHE A 419 -1.29 4.04 -19.48
C PHE A 419 -2.05 4.02 -18.15
N ILE A 420 -2.67 2.89 -17.80
CA ILE A 420 -3.35 2.71 -16.50
C ILE A 420 -2.37 2.84 -15.34
N ARG A 421 -1.20 2.18 -15.44
CA ARG A 421 -0.18 2.20 -14.38
C ARG A 421 0.38 3.59 -14.17
N GLU A 422 0.79 4.27 -15.24
CA GLU A 422 1.35 5.62 -15.16
C GLU A 422 0.32 6.65 -14.68
N SER A 423 -0.97 6.42 -14.93
CA SER A 423 -2.04 7.27 -14.39
C SER A 423 -2.21 7.06 -12.88
N ALA A 424 -2.10 5.82 -12.40
CA ALA A 424 -2.09 5.53 -10.96
C ALA A 424 -0.85 6.16 -10.28
N ASP A 425 0.34 5.99 -10.87
CA ASP A 425 1.57 6.66 -10.44
C ASP A 425 1.39 8.19 -10.38
N LEU A 426 0.76 8.80 -11.39
CA LEU A 426 0.50 10.25 -11.41
C LEU A 426 -0.41 10.68 -10.26
N ALA A 427 -1.51 9.95 -10.02
CA ALA A 427 -2.41 10.23 -8.91
C ALA A 427 -1.71 10.14 -7.54
N SER A 428 -0.86 9.14 -7.35
CA SER A 428 -0.05 8.97 -6.15
C SER A 428 0.95 10.12 -5.97
N ILE A 429 1.68 10.48 -7.03
CA ILE A 429 2.62 11.61 -7.00
C ILE A 429 1.91 12.91 -6.67
N ARG A 430 0.71 13.14 -7.21
CA ARG A 430 -0.11 14.30 -6.86
C ARG A 430 -0.40 14.35 -5.37
N GLN A 431 -0.89 13.24 -4.80
CA GLN A 431 -1.16 13.16 -3.36
C GLN A 431 0.11 13.41 -2.54
N ARG A 432 1.26 12.88 -2.99
CA ARG A 432 2.54 13.08 -2.32
C ARG A 432 2.98 14.55 -2.34
N LEU A 433 2.83 15.25 -3.46
CA LEU A 433 3.16 16.68 -3.57
C LEU A 433 2.30 17.53 -2.63
N LEU A 434 1.06 17.12 -2.37
CA LEU A 434 0.19 17.78 -1.38
C LEU A 434 0.65 17.51 0.06
N ALA A 435 1.19 16.33 0.34
CA ALA A 435 1.61 15.92 1.68
C ALA A 435 3.05 16.37 2.04
N ASP A 436 4.04 16.02 1.21
CA ASP A 436 5.46 16.31 1.43
C ASP A 436 5.86 17.73 0.97
N GLY A 437 5.01 18.41 0.17
CA GLY A 437 5.31 19.70 -0.46
C GLY A 437 6.01 19.59 -1.83
N ALA A 438 6.30 20.73 -2.44
CA ALA A 438 6.83 20.85 -3.81
C ALA A 438 8.32 20.48 -3.95
N ASN A 439 8.68 19.23 -3.61
CA ASN A 439 10.04 18.71 -3.80
C ASN A 439 10.40 18.72 -5.30
N PRO A 440 11.50 19.39 -5.73
CA PRO A 440 11.86 19.53 -7.15
C PRO A 440 11.96 18.20 -7.90
N LYS A 441 12.47 17.14 -7.26
CA LYS A 441 12.58 15.81 -7.88
C LYS A 441 11.21 15.18 -8.14
N VAL A 442 10.26 15.42 -7.24
CA VAL A 442 8.90 14.87 -7.33
C VAL A 442 8.10 15.63 -8.38
N VAL A 443 8.27 16.97 -8.46
CA VAL A 443 7.68 17.81 -9.52
C VAL A 443 8.20 17.40 -10.90
N GLU A 444 9.50 17.13 -11.03
CA GLU A 444 10.06 16.64 -12.29
C GLU A 444 9.49 15.25 -12.66
N THR A 445 9.28 14.38 -11.67
CA THR A 445 8.65 13.07 -11.92
C THR A 445 7.20 13.22 -12.37
N GLU A 446 6.44 14.15 -11.79
CA GLU A 446 5.08 14.51 -12.24
C GLU A 446 5.08 14.95 -13.71
N ARG A 447 6.00 15.85 -14.08
CA ARG A 447 6.16 16.34 -15.46
C ARG A 447 6.47 15.20 -16.44
N GLN A 448 7.38 14.30 -16.08
CA GLN A 448 7.74 13.14 -16.90
C GLN A 448 6.55 12.20 -17.11
N LEU A 449 5.75 11.94 -16.06
CA LEU A 449 4.54 11.12 -16.16
C LEU A 449 3.51 11.76 -17.09
N LEU A 450 3.29 13.07 -17.00
CA LEU A 450 2.37 13.79 -17.90
C LEU A 450 2.81 13.67 -19.38
N GLY A 451 4.12 13.74 -19.64
CA GLY A 451 4.68 13.50 -20.97
C GLY A 451 4.43 12.07 -21.47
N ARG A 452 4.69 11.06 -20.62
CA ARG A 452 4.46 9.64 -20.97
C ARG A 452 2.99 9.31 -21.18
N LEU A 453 2.08 9.87 -20.37
CA LEU A 453 0.63 9.72 -20.56
C LEU A 453 0.19 10.27 -21.91
N THR A 454 0.71 11.44 -22.30
CA THR A 454 0.42 12.03 -23.61
C THR A 454 0.90 11.14 -24.76
N SER A 455 2.13 10.61 -24.67
CA SER A 455 2.69 9.68 -25.65
C SER A 455 1.90 8.37 -25.74
N ASN A 456 1.54 7.79 -24.59
CA ASN A 456 0.74 6.56 -24.53
C ASN A 456 -0.64 6.74 -25.15
N ARG A 457 -1.31 7.88 -24.89
CA ARG A 457 -2.58 8.21 -25.54
C ARG A 457 -2.43 8.27 -27.06
N GLN A 458 -1.41 8.96 -27.56
CA GLN A 458 -1.16 9.07 -29.01
C GLN A 458 -0.92 7.69 -29.64
N GLN A 459 -0.16 6.82 -28.98
CA GLN A 459 0.07 5.45 -29.47
C GLN A 459 -1.21 4.61 -29.49
N LEU A 460 -2.07 4.73 -28.47
CA LEU A 460 -3.37 4.04 -28.41
C LEU A 460 -4.28 4.49 -29.57
N LEU A 461 -4.33 5.81 -29.83
CA LEU A 461 -5.13 6.36 -30.93
C LEU A 461 -4.58 5.96 -32.31
N ALA A 462 -3.26 5.80 -32.44
CA ALA A 462 -2.65 5.34 -33.69
C ALA A 462 -3.02 3.88 -34.04
N HIS A 463 -3.16 3.01 -33.03
CA HIS A 463 -3.60 1.61 -33.23
C HIS A 463 -5.11 1.47 -33.51
N ALA A 464 -5.90 2.49 -33.17
CA ALA A 464 -7.34 2.50 -33.38
C ALA A 464 -7.75 2.98 -34.79
N ARG A 465 -6.77 3.37 -35.61
CA ARG A 465 -6.92 3.69 -37.04
C ARG A 465 -6.62 2.47 -37.86
#